data_AF-A0A2D5AUY6-F1
#
_entry.id   AF-A0A2D5AUY6-F1
#
_cell.length_a   1.000
_cell.length_b   1.000
_cell.length_c   1.000
_cell.angle_alpha   90.00
_cell.angle_beta   90.00
_cell.angle_gamma   90.00
#
_symmetry.space_group_name_H-M   'P 1'
#
loop_
_entity.id
_entity.type
_entity.pdbx_description
1 polymer ?
#
loop_
_entity_poly.entity_id
_entity_poly.type
_entity_poly.pdbx_seq_one_letter_code
_entity_poly.pdbx_strand_id
1 'polypeptide(L)'
;MSRSSLHVSVRVRILLLLVVTLLCLGGVEVAARIGLPREPNVRLKQFVEVVENKHEVSFEEVFQWDPECSWRLAPDLVLPDDSWPLFGRIAHARGLREEHDIPLRKPEGETRVLSVGDSWTFGYLVAHDEAIPHLVEEELRKRRSGNRIECLNAGVPGYSLFQGWRFLENEGFDYEPDLIVLNFGWNSQTPWDGLGDEAHLREYRAGRPPSALRWSVPRK
;
A
#
# COMPACT_ATOMS: atom_id res chain seq x y z
N MET A 1 -3.39 25.36 -65.25
CA MET A 1 -2.81 24.68 -64.06
C MET A 1 -3.89 23.77 -63.48
N SER A 2 -3.84 22.47 -63.78
CA SER A 2 -4.81 21.48 -63.30
C SER A 2 -4.50 21.11 -61.85
N ARG A 3 -5.39 21.44 -60.91
CA ARG A 3 -5.30 20.97 -59.52
C ARG A 3 -5.79 19.53 -59.47
N SER A 4 -4.86 18.57 -59.42
CA SER A 4 -5.18 17.17 -59.12
C SER A 4 -5.68 17.07 -57.68
N SER A 5 -7.00 16.97 -57.48
CA SER A 5 -7.56 16.68 -56.17
C SER A 5 -7.22 15.24 -55.80
N LEU A 6 -6.34 15.04 -54.82
CA LEU A 6 -6.08 13.74 -54.22
C LEU A 6 -7.39 13.16 -53.65
N HIS A 7 -8.00 12.22 -54.38
CA HIS A 7 -9.18 11.50 -53.92
C HIS A 7 -8.77 10.45 -52.88
N VAL A 8 -8.69 10.88 -51.62
CA VAL A 8 -8.53 9.96 -50.49
C VAL A 8 -9.80 9.13 -50.35
N SER A 9 -9.66 7.80 -50.41
CA SER A 9 -10.79 6.86 -50.34
C SER A 9 -11.53 6.98 -49.00
N VAL A 10 -12.83 6.67 -49.00
CA VAL A 10 -13.67 6.70 -47.79
C VAL A 10 -13.08 5.83 -46.68
N ARG A 11 -12.49 4.67 -47.03
CA ARG A 11 -11.81 3.78 -46.06
C ARG A 11 -10.63 4.46 -45.38
N VAL A 12 -9.79 5.18 -46.13
CA VAL A 12 -8.64 5.91 -45.58
C VAL A 12 -9.10 7.08 -44.71
N ARG A 13 -10.19 7.76 -45.07
CA ARG A 13 -10.78 8.83 -44.23
C ARG A 13 -11.32 8.28 -42.91
N ILE A 14 -12.02 7.15 -42.95
CA ILE A 14 -12.52 6.47 -41.74
C ILE A 14 -11.35 6.02 -40.85
N LEU A 15 -10.31 5.42 -41.45
CA LEU A 15 -9.12 5.00 -40.71
C LEU A 15 -8.42 6.20 -40.05
N LEU A 16 -8.22 7.29 -40.79
CA LEU A 16 -7.61 8.51 -40.25
C LEU A 16 -8.45 9.10 -39.12
N LEU A 17 -9.78 9.15 -39.27
CA LEU A 17 -10.69 9.59 -38.20
C LEU A 17 -10.55 8.71 -36.95
N LEU A 18 -10.56 7.38 -37.10
CA LEU A 18 -10.37 6.46 -35.98
C LEU A 18 -9.02 6.67 -35.28
N VAL A 19 -7.94 6.81 -36.04
CA VAL A 19 -6.60 7.06 -35.48
C VAL A 19 -6.55 8.38 -34.73
N VAL A 20 -7.08 9.47 -35.33
CA VAL A 20 -7.13 10.78 -34.68
C VAL A 20 -7.99 10.74 -33.42
N THR A 21 -9.15 10.09 -33.46
CA THR A 21 -10.01 9.92 -32.29
C THR A 21 -9.28 9.16 -31.18
N LEU A 22 -8.61 8.05 -31.50
CA LEU A 22 -7.84 7.28 -30.51
C LEU A 22 -6.68 8.10 -29.92
N LEU A 23 -5.97 8.88 -30.74
CA LEU A 23 -4.90 9.77 -30.27
C LEU A 23 -5.44 10.87 -29.36
N CYS A 24 -6.57 11.49 -29.69
CA CYS A 24 -7.20 12.51 -28.86
C CYS A 24 -7.68 11.91 -27.52
N LEU A 25 -8.33 10.74 -27.54
CA LEU A 25 -8.76 10.05 -26.33
C LEU A 25 -7.56 9.68 -25.45
N GLY A 26 -6.47 9.18 -26.05
CA GLY A 26 -5.22 8.91 -25.33
C GLY A 26 -4.60 10.17 -24.74
N GLY A 27 -4.61 11.29 -25.47
CA GLY A 27 -4.11 12.58 -24.99
C GLY A 27 -4.92 13.13 -23.81
N VAL A 28 -6.26 13.08 -23.89
CA VAL A 28 -7.15 13.47 -22.79
C VAL A 28 -6.92 12.60 -21.56
N GLU A 29 -6.76 11.29 -21.75
CA GLU A 29 -6.48 10.35 -20.67
C GLU A 29 -5.14 10.65 -19.97
N VAL A 30 -4.08 10.92 -20.72
CA VAL A 30 -2.77 11.31 -20.17
C VAL A 30 -2.87 12.64 -19.42
N ALA A 31 -3.55 13.63 -20.00
CA ALA A 31 -3.76 14.93 -19.36
C ALA A 31 -4.56 14.80 -18.06
N ALA A 32 -5.61 13.99 -18.04
CA ALA A 32 -6.39 13.68 -16.84
C ALA A 32 -5.53 13.01 -15.77
N ARG A 33 -4.61 12.11 -16.13
CA ARG A 33 -3.71 11.43 -15.18
C ARG A 33 -2.68 12.34 -14.54
N ILE A 34 -2.21 13.36 -15.26
CA ILE A 34 -1.23 14.32 -14.77
C ILE A 34 -1.94 15.45 -13.99
N GLY A 35 -3.10 15.89 -14.49
CA GLY A 35 -3.78 17.10 -14.02
C GLY A 35 -4.88 16.86 -12.99
N LEU A 36 -5.44 15.65 -12.88
CA LEU A 36 -6.40 15.33 -11.82
C LEU A 36 -5.65 14.74 -10.63
N PRO A 37 -5.61 15.44 -9.48
CA PRO A 37 -5.05 14.86 -8.27
C PRO A 37 -5.81 13.58 -7.95
N ARG A 38 -5.07 12.53 -7.58
CA ARG A 38 -5.70 11.33 -7.04
C ARG A 38 -6.27 11.72 -5.69
N GLU A 39 -7.59 11.83 -5.62
CA GLU A 39 -8.28 11.92 -4.35
C GLU A 39 -7.88 10.68 -3.52
N PRO A 40 -7.15 10.85 -2.40
CA PRO A 40 -6.90 9.73 -1.52
C PRO A 40 -8.23 9.13 -1.06
N ASN A 41 -8.28 7.81 -0.80
CA ASN A 41 -9.54 7.23 -0.36
C ASN A 41 -10.01 7.94 0.92
N VAL A 42 -11.33 8.00 1.09
CA VAL A 42 -11.96 8.71 2.21
C VAL A 42 -11.34 8.29 3.55
N ARG A 43 -11.02 7.00 3.70
CA ARG A 43 -10.41 6.48 4.92
C ARG A 43 -9.01 7.01 5.17
N LEU A 44 -8.20 7.14 4.12
CA LEU A 44 -6.89 7.78 4.17
C LEU A 44 -7.08 9.23 4.59
N LYS A 45 -7.97 9.98 3.94
CA LYS A 45 -8.28 11.38 4.27
C LYS A 45 -8.73 11.55 5.73
N GLN A 46 -9.61 10.71 6.23
CA GLN A 46 -10.11 10.80 7.61
C GLN A 46 -9.01 10.47 8.63
N PHE A 47 -8.17 9.48 8.34
CA PHE A 47 -7.02 9.19 9.19
C PHE A 47 -5.98 10.32 9.13
N VAL A 48 -5.73 10.87 7.93
CA VAL A 48 -4.88 12.05 7.68
C VAL A 48 -5.35 13.21 8.54
N GLU A 49 -6.64 13.58 8.47
CA GLU A 49 -7.19 14.70 9.23
C GLU A 49 -7.03 14.52 10.75
N VAL A 50 -7.08 13.29 11.27
CA VAL A 50 -6.85 13.02 12.69
C VAL A 50 -5.38 13.19 13.09
N VAL A 51 -4.44 12.89 12.20
CA VAL A 51 -2.99 12.94 12.44
C VAL A 51 -2.40 14.32 12.13
N GLU A 52 -2.69 14.90 10.97
CA GLU A 52 -2.17 16.19 10.49
C GLU A 52 -2.67 17.37 11.33
N ASN A 53 -3.89 17.30 11.90
CA ASN A 53 -4.37 18.35 12.80
C ASN A 53 -3.59 18.44 14.13
N LYS A 54 -2.61 17.56 14.37
CA LYS A 54 -1.83 17.58 15.60
C LYS A 54 -0.32 17.69 15.40
N HIS A 55 0.25 17.26 14.26
CA HIS A 55 1.69 17.07 14.15
C HIS A 55 2.21 17.32 12.71
N GLU A 56 3.34 18.03 12.57
CA GLU A 56 3.94 18.53 11.31
C GLU A 56 4.49 17.44 10.36
N VAL A 57 4.01 16.20 10.44
CA VAL A 57 4.38 15.10 9.53
C VAL A 57 3.31 15.00 8.43
N SER A 58 3.71 15.20 7.17
CA SER A 58 2.77 15.04 6.05
C SER A 58 2.44 13.57 5.86
N PHE A 59 1.16 13.25 5.90
CA PHE A 59 0.70 11.87 5.83
C PHE A 59 1.04 11.19 4.48
N GLU A 60 1.08 11.96 3.38
CA GLU A 60 1.44 11.49 2.04
C GLU A 60 2.89 10.96 1.98
N GLU A 61 3.75 11.40 2.91
CA GLU A 61 5.12 10.89 3.02
C GLU A 61 5.16 9.53 3.71
N VAL A 62 4.23 9.26 4.63
CA VAL A 62 4.20 8.05 5.45
C VAL A 62 3.44 6.91 4.79
N PHE A 63 2.33 7.22 4.12
CA PHE A 63 1.46 6.21 3.55
C PHE A 63 1.25 6.44 2.07
N GLN A 64 1.36 5.35 1.33
CA GLN A 64 1.16 5.33 -0.11
C GLN A 64 -0.10 4.56 -0.45
N TRP A 65 -0.80 5.02 -1.49
CA TRP A 65 -1.97 4.33 -2.01
C TRP A 65 -1.61 2.90 -2.43
N ASP A 66 -2.40 1.94 -1.96
CA ASP A 66 -2.27 0.54 -2.34
C ASP A 66 -3.58 0.00 -2.91
N PRO A 67 -3.58 -0.60 -4.11
CA PRO A 67 -4.83 -1.05 -4.72
C PRO A 67 -5.45 -2.30 -4.10
N GLU A 68 -4.73 -3.02 -3.24
CA GLU A 68 -5.18 -4.25 -2.60
C GLU A 68 -5.57 -4.05 -1.14
N CYS A 69 -4.83 -3.20 -0.43
CA CYS A 69 -4.99 -2.89 0.98
C CYS A 69 -5.48 -1.46 1.22
N SER A 70 -5.80 -0.69 0.18
CA SER A 70 -6.09 0.76 0.19
C SER A 70 -4.89 1.65 0.49
N TRP A 71 -4.03 1.31 1.45
CA TRP A 71 -2.74 1.98 1.64
C TRP A 71 -1.70 1.01 2.18
N ARG A 72 -0.43 1.40 2.10
CA ARG A 72 0.72 0.75 2.73
C ARG A 72 1.70 1.81 3.24
N LEU A 73 2.65 1.42 4.07
CA LEU A 73 3.74 2.32 4.48
C LEU A 73 4.62 2.66 3.26
N ALA A 74 5.11 3.89 3.19
CA ALA A 74 6.10 4.27 2.20
C ALA A 74 7.39 3.45 2.40
N PRO A 75 8.00 2.92 1.33
CA PRO A 75 9.20 2.10 1.44
C PRO A 75 10.40 2.94 1.87
N ASP A 76 11.32 2.30 2.61
CA ASP A 76 12.58 2.90 3.08
C ASP A 76 12.42 4.21 3.85
N LEU A 77 11.30 4.35 4.57
CA LEU A 77 10.99 5.56 5.31
C LEU A 77 11.60 5.55 6.72
N VAL A 78 12.34 6.61 7.00
CA VAL A 78 12.81 6.99 8.33
C VAL A 78 12.40 8.43 8.58
N LEU A 79 11.75 8.67 9.71
CA LEU A 79 11.39 10.02 10.16
C LEU A 79 12.37 10.49 11.25
N PRO A 80 12.60 11.80 11.39
CA PRO A 80 13.36 12.35 12.51
C PRO A 80 12.86 11.84 13.87
N ASP A 81 13.76 11.68 14.84
CA ASP A 81 13.42 11.15 16.18
C ASP A 81 12.44 12.04 16.96
N ASP A 82 12.33 13.33 16.61
CA ASP A 82 11.40 14.30 17.17
C ASP A 82 10.06 14.38 16.41
N SER A 83 9.86 13.56 15.38
CA SER A 83 8.63 13.52 14.54
C SER A 83 7.47 12.80 15.23
N TRP A 84 7.12 13.20 16.44
CA TRP A 84 5.93 12.66 17.11
C TRP A 84 4.67 12.84 16.23
N PRO A 85 3.81 11.83 16.05
CA PRO A 85 3.71 10.57 16.79
C PRO A 85 4.42 9.37 16.14
N LEU A 86 5.07 9.58 14.99
CA LEU A 86 5.72 8.55 14.19
C LEU A 86 7.16 8.97 13.92
N PHE A 87 8.10 8.32 14.59
CA PHE A 87 9.50 8.70 14.56
C PHE A 87 10.40 7.48 14.32
N GLY A 88 11.65 7.75 13.96
CA GLY A 88 12.65 6.73 13.66
C GLY A 88 12.28 5.87 12.46
N ARG A 89 12.64 4.59 12.51
CA ARG A 89 12.35 3.62 11.43
C ARG A 89 10.83 3.43 11.29
N ILE A 90 10.28 3.80 10.13
CA ILE A 90 8.87 3.57 9.82
C ILE A 90 8.68 2.28 9.04
N ALA A 91 9.45 2.11 7.96
CA ALA A 91 9.39 0.91 7.13
C ALA A 91 10.71 0.71 6.37
N HIS A 92 11.03 -0.56 6.08
CA HIS A 92 12.05 -0.93 5.09
C HIS A 92 11.44 -0.99 3.67
N ALA A 93 12.27 -1.32 2.68
CA ALA A 93 11.92 -1.38 1.25
C ALA A 93 10.61 -2.12 0.88
N ARG A 94 10.16 -3.11 1.66
CA ARG A 94 8.89 -3.82 1.39
C ARG A 94 7.72 -3.40 2.29
N GLY A 95 7.86 -2.31 3.05
CA GLY A 95 6.77 -1.78 3.86
C GLY A 95 6.55 -2.49 5.20
N LEU A 96 7.47 -3.35 5.65
CA LEU A 96 7.49 -3.86 7.04
C LEU A 96 8.32 -2.93 7.92
N ARG A 97 7.93 -2.79 9.19
CA ARG A 97 8.63 -1.97 10.20
C ARG A 97 9.87 -2.70 10.74
N GLU A 98 10.84 -2.89 9.86
CA GLU A 98 12.12 -3.55 10.13
C GLU A 98 13.29 -2.63 9.77
N GLU A 99 14.47 -2.89 10.32
CA GLU A 99 15.70 -2.14 9.98
C GLU A 99 16.55 -2.81 8.91
N HIS A 100 16.45 -4.13 8.78
CA HIS A 100 17.27 -4.94 7.90
C HIS A 100 16.50 -5.43 6.69
N ASP A 101 17.24 -5.85 5.66
CA ASP A 101 16.68 -6.51 4.50
C ASP A 101 16.12 -7.88 4.87
N ILE A 102 14.88 -8.14 4.45
CA ILE A 102 14.18 -9.39 4.70
C ILE A 102 14.23 -10.25 3.44
N PRO A 103 14.93 -11.40 3.45
CA PRO A 103 14.86 -12.33 2.33
C PRO A 103 13.47 -12.97 2.28
N LEU A 104 12.83 -12.95 1.10
CA LEU A 104 11.53 -13.59 0.91
C LEU A 104 11.60 -15.09 1.26
N ARG A 105 12.60 -15.77 0.71
CA ARG A 105 12.89 -17.15 1.09
C ARG A 105 13.58 -17.17 2.44
N LYS A 106 12.97 -17.86 3.39
CA LYS A 106 13.49 -17.98 4.75
C LYS A 106 14.77 -18.82 4.77
N PRO A 107 15.83 -18.38 5.48
CA PRO A 107 17.03 -19.19 5.69
C PRO A 107 16.72 -20.54 6.34
N GLU A 108 17.51 -21.56 6.01
CA GLU A 108 17.36 -22.88 6.63
C GLU A 108 17.60 -22.83 8.14
N GLY A 109 16.71 -23.49 8.91
CA GLY A 109 16.78 -23.51 10.37
C GLY A 109 16.23 -22.26 11.07
N GLU A 110 15.79 -21.25 10.33
CA GLU A 110 15.10 -20.09 10.90
C GLU A 110 13.61 -20.38 11.14
N THR A 111 13.09 -19.93 12.28
CA THR A 111 11.65 -19.83 12.54
C THR A 111 11.22 -18.39 12.32
N ARG A 112 10.26 -18.18 11.41
CA ARG A 112 9.75 -16.86 11.07
C ARG A 112 8.33 -16.68 11.58
N VAL A 113 8.15 -15.66 12.41
CA VAL A 113 6.86 -15.21 12.91
C VAL A 113 6.48 -13.94 12.16
N LEU A 114 5.32 -13.91 11.53
CA LEU A 114 4.81 -12.72 10.86
C LEU A 114 3.68 -12.12 11.70
N SER A 115 3.94 -10.94 12.27
CA SER A 115 2.95 -10.20 13.06
C SER A 115 2.20 -9.23 12.17
N VAL A 116 0.93 -9.52 11.90
CA VAL A 116 0.07 -8.73 10.99
C VAL A 116 -1.01 -8.04 11.82
N GLY A 117 -1.13 -6.73 11.67
CA GLY A 117 -2.05 -5.98 12.52
C GLY A 117 -2.15 -4.51 12.18
N ASP A 118 -2.76 -3.78 13.11
CA ASP A 118 -2.96 -2.34 13.01
C ASP A 118 -1.85 -1.53 13.73
N SER A 119 -2.18 -0.31 14.15
CA SER A 119 -1.29 0.59 14.90
C SER A 119 -0.70 -0.02 16.18
N TRP A 120 -1.40 -0.99 16.81
CA TRP A 120 -0.86 -1.70 17.97
C TRP A 120 0.30 -2.62 17.62
N THR A 121 0.19 -3.33 16.50
CA THR A 121 1.26 -4.21 16.02
C THR A 121 2.43 -3.41 15.50
N PHE A 122 2.12 -2.32 14.79
CA PHE A 122 3.12 -1.35 14.34
C PHE A 122 3.93 -0.77 15.52
N GLY A 123 3.33 -0.62 16.70
CA GLY A 123 3.99 0.09 17.81
C GLY A 123 3.86 1.61 17.64
N TYR A 124 2.64 2.07 17.40
CA TYR A 124 2.35 3.51 17.34
C TYR A 124 2.77 4.17 18.66
N LEU A 125 3.42 5.34 18.58
CA LEU A 125 3.98 6.11 19.70
C LEU A 125 5.28 5.56 20.33
N VAL A 126 5.84 4.46 19.81
CA VAL A 126 7.09 3.88 20.31
C VAL A 126 8.09 3.66 19.19
N ALA A 127 9.38 3.55 19.53
CA ALA A 127 10.41 3.21 18.57
C ALA A 127 10.20 1.78 18.02
N HIS A 128 10.82 1.46 16.89
CA HIS A 128 10.62 0.16 16.23
C HIS A 128 11.08 -1.02 17.11
N ASP A 129 12.13 -0.83 17.91
CA ASP A 129 12.71 -1.79 18.85
C ASP A 129 11.90 -1.92 20.15
N GLU A 130 10.98 -1.00 20.39
CA GLU A 130 10.01 -1.05 21.49
C GLU A 130 8.68 -1.69 21.07
N ALA A 131 8.50 -1.99 19.78
CA ALA A 131 7.28 -2.62 19.28
C ALA A 131 7.18 -4.08 19.74
N ILE A 132 5.96 -4.55 20.00
CA ILE A 132 5.69 -5.90 20.52
C ILE A 132 6.38 -7.00 19.70
N PRO A 133 6.36 -7.01 18.35
CA PRO A 133 7.05 -8.05 17.57
C PRO A 133 8.56 -8.11 17.85
N HIS A 134 9.22 -6.95 18.01
CA HIS A 134 10.65 -6.88 18.32
C HIS A 134 10.93 -7.41 19.73
N LEU A 135 10.16 -6.97 20.73
CA LEU A 135 10.32 -7.44 22.12
C LEU A 135 10.07 -8.95 22.25
N VAL A 136 9.12 -9.49 21.48
CA VAL A 136 8.86 -10.93 21.41
C VAL A 136 10.04 -11.66 20.77
N GLU A 137 10.62 -11.14 19.69
CA GLU A 137 11.83 -11.72 19.09
C GLU A 137 12.97 -11.80 20.11
N GLU A 138 13.25 -10.69 20.80
CA GLU A 138 14.33 -10.60 21.78
C GLU A 138 14.14 -11.62 22.91
N GLU A 139 12.92 -11.71 23.45
CA GLU A 139 12.60 -12.64 24.53
C GLU A 139 12.64 -14.11 24.07
N LEU A 140 12.19 -14.41 22.86
CA LEU A 140 12.26 -15.76 22.30
C LEU A 140 13.72 -16.19 22.06
N ARG A 141 14.57 -15.28 21.59
CA ARG A 141 16.02 -15.54 21.40
C ARG A 141 16.72 -15.79 22.73
N LYS A 142 16.33 -15.12 23.83
CA LYS A 142 16.86 -15.39 25.18
C LYS A 142 16.47 -16.78 25.69
N ARG A 143 15.27 -17.26 25.36
CA ARG A 143 14.71 -18.52 25.90
C ARG A 143 15.09 -19.76 25.10
N ARG A 144 15.45 -19.62 23.82
CA ARG A 144 15.78 -20.75 22.94
C ARG A 144 17.23 -20.71 22.50
N SER A 145 17.99 -21.75 22.83
CA SER A 145 19.29 -22.02 22.20
C SER A 145 19.09 -22.84 20.92
N GLY A 146 19.71 -22.42 19.81
CA GLY A 146 19.75 -23.20 18.56
C GLY A 146 19.16 -22.48 17.35
N ASN A 147 17.84 -22.45 17.21
CA ASN A 147 17.20 -21.94 16.00
C ASN A 147 17.16 -20.41 16.00
N ARG A 148 17.54 -19.81 14.87
CA ARG A 148 17.34 -18.38 14.64
C ARG A 148 15.83 -18.10 14.62
N ILE A 149 15.40 -17.09 15.36
CA ILE A 149 14.01 -16.64 15.37
C ILE A 149 14.01 -15.23 14.79
N GLU A 150 13.11 -15.00 13.85
CA GLU A 150 12.84 -13.70 13.26
C GLU A 150 11.33 -13.40 13.40
N CYS A 151 10.99 -12.29 14.04
CA CYS A 151 9.61 -11.82 14.18
C CYS A 151 9.42 -10.54 13.36
N LEU A 152 8.81 -10.69 12.20
CA LEU A 152 8.55 -9.60 11.27
C LEU A 152 7.33 -8.79 11.69
N ASN A 153 7.46 -7.46 11.70
CA ASN A 153 6.40 -6.51 11.97
C ASN A 153 5.74 -5.99 10.68
N ALA A 154 4.61 -6.59 10.33
CA ALA A 154 3.72 -6.15 9.24
C ALA A 154 2.51 -5.35 9.78
N GLY A 155 2.68 -4.66 10.90
CA GLY A 155 1.67 -3.73 11.41
C GLY A 155 1.57 -2.48 10.54
N VAL A 156 0.35 -2.06 10.20
CA VAL A 156 0.12 -0.80 9.48
C VAL A 156 -0.96 0.01 10.20
N PRO A 157 -0.68 1.25 10.62
CA PRO A 157 -1.68 2.08 11.27
C PRO A 157 -2.97 2.21 10.44
N GLY A 158 -4.09 2.09 11.15
CA GLY A 158 -5.42 2.15 10.55
C GLY A 158 -5.89 0.84 9.90
N TYR A 159 -5.06 -0.18 9.72
CA TYR A 159 -5.52 -1.43 9.10
C TYR A 159 -6.65 -2.11 9.87
N SER A 160 -7.63 -2.62 9.13
CA SER A 160 -8.61 -3.59 9.64
C SER A 160 -8.17 -5.02 9.37
N LEU A 161 -8.90 -5.98 9.95
CA LEU A 161 -8.71 -7.41 9.66
C LEU A 161 -8.83 -7.71 8.16
N PHE A 162 -9.72 -7.02 7.45
CA PHE A 162 -9.86 -7.19 6.01
C PHE A 162 -8.57 -6.80 5.28
N GLN A 163 -7.98 -5.65 5.62
CA GLN A 163 -6.73 -5.21 5.00
C GLN A 163 -5.55 -6.13 5.37
N GLY A 164 -5.48 -6.61 6.61
CA GLY A 164 -4.52 -7.64 7.02
C GLY A 164 -4.65 -8.92 6.21
N TRP A 165 -5.89 -9.37 5.95
CA TRP A 165 -6.14 -10.53 5.09
C TRP A 165 -5.71 -10.28 3.64
N ARG A 166 -5.99 -9.09 3.10
CA ARG A 166 -5.51 -8.70 1.76
C ARG A 166 -3.98 -8.71 1.70
N PHE A 167 -3.29 -8.18 2.71
CA PHE A 167 -1.83 -8.23 2.77
C PHE A 167 -1.31 -9.68 2.70
N LEU A 168 -1.88 -10.57 3.52
CA LEU A 168 -1.50 -11.98 3.52
C LEU A 168 -1.68 -12.64 2.15
N GLU A 169 -2.84 -12.45 1.51
CA GLU A 169 -3.15 -13.03 0.19
C GLU A 169 -2.24 -12.53 -0.94
N ASN A 170 -1.73 -11.29 -0.84
CA ASN A 170 -0.97 -10.68 -1.93
C ASN A 170 0.55 -10.78 -1.77
N GLU A 171 1.07 -10.77 -0.54
CA GLU A 171 2.52 -10.79 -0.31
C GLU A 171 2.94 -11.43 1.03
N GLY A 172 2.07 -11.47 2.05
CA GLY A 172 2.47 -11.95 3.38
C GLY A 172 2.94 -13.41 3.41
N PHE A 173 2.35 -14.29 2.60
CA PHE A 173 2.80 -15.69 2.51
C PHE A 173 4.14 -15.88 1.78
N ASP A 174 4.57 -14.90 0.97
CA ASP A 174 5.84 -14.98 0.24
C ASP A 174 7.06 -14.91 1.18
N TYR A 175 6.86 -14.47 2.43
CA TYR A 175 7.89 -14.46 3.47
C TYR A 175 8.10 -15.83 4.15
N GLU A 176 7.36 -16.87 3.76
CA GLU A 176 7.44 -18.23 4.33
C GLU A 176 7.29 -18.28 5.88
N PRO A 177 6.26 -17.62 6.47
CA PRO A 177 6.06 -17.63 7.91
C PRO A 177 5.70 -19.03 8.43
N ASP A 178 6.27 -19.43 9.57
CA ASP A 178 5.86 -20.64 10.33
C ASP A 178 4.67 -20.34 11.25
N LEU A 179 4.56 -19.09 11.70
CA LEU A 179 3.51 -18.62 12.58
C LEU A 179 3.08 -17.23 12.10
N ILE A 180 1.77 -17.02 12.01
CA ILE A 180 1.18 -15.71 11.77
C ILE A 180 0.44 -15.30 13.04
N VAL A 181 0.77 -14.12 13.57
CA VAL A 181 0.09 -13.52 14.72
C VAL A 181 -0.78 -12.39 14.19
N LEU A 182 -2.10 -12.52 14.37
CA LEU A 182 -3.08 -11.51 13.96
C LEU A 182 -3.48 -10.67 15.17
N ASN A 183 -3.30 -9.36 15.07
CA ASN A 183 -3.74 -8.43 16.10
C ASN A 183 -4.54 -7.27 15.49
N PHE A 184 -5.86 -7.43 15.57
CA PHE A 184 -6.86 -6.51 15.05
C PHE A 184 -8.01 -6.38 16.04
N GLY A 185 -8.67 -5.22 16.04
CA GLY A 185 -9.92 -5.07 16.77
C GLY A 185 -10.64 -3.80 16.38
N TRP A 186 -10.11 -2.67 16.85
CA TRP A 186 -10.76 -1.37 16.78
C TRP A 186 -11.18 -0.98 15.36
N ASN A 187 -10.25 -1.04 14.42
CA ASN A 187 -10.47 -0.62 13.04
C ASN A 187 -11.43 -1.52 12.25
N SER A 188 -11.67 -2.75 12.71
CA SER A 188 -12.56 -3.70 12.05
C SER A 188 -14.03 -3.53 12.45
N GLN A 189 -14.29 -2.81 13.54
CA GLN A 189 -15.64 -2.60 14.08
C GLN A 189 -16.24 -1.27 13.62
N THR A 190 -15.43 -0.38 13.06
CA THR A 190 -15.84 0.97 12.68
C THR A 190 -15.96 1.05 11.16
N PRO A 191 -17.18 1.05 10.59
CA PRO A 191 -17.37 1.39 9.19
C PRO A 191 -17.05 2.87 8.95
N TRP A 192 -16.70 3.20 7.71
CA TRP A 192 -16.39 4.56 7.28
C TRP A 192 -17.47 4.98 6.29
N ASP A 193 -18.10 6.12 6.52
CA ASP A 193 -19.18 6.63 5.67
C ASP A 193 -20.34 5.63 5.46
N GLY A 194 -20.55 4.74 6.45
CA GLY A 194 -21.57 3.69 6.42
C GLY A 194 -21.18 2.43 5.65
N LEU A 195 -19.97 2.36 5.08
CA LEU A 195 -19.47 1.21 4.33
C LEU A 195 -18.29 0.52 5.05
N GLY A 196 -18.23 -0.80 4.92
CA GLY A 196 -17.06 -1.59 5.35
C GLY A 196 -15.94 -1.58 4.31
N ASP A 197 -14.75 -2.04 4.68
CA ASP A 197 -13.58 -2.02 3.80
C ASP A 197 -13.71 -2.87 2.55
N GLU A 198 -14.39 -4.01 2.69
CA GLU A 198 -14.69 -4.86 1.54
C GLU A 198 -15.58 -4.14 0.53
N ALA A 199 -16.59 -3.40 1.01
CA ALA A 199 -17.49 -2.64 0.14
C ALA A 199 -16.71 -1.53 -0.60
N HIS A 200 -15.86 -0.78 0.10
CA HIS A 200 -14.98 0.21 -0.51
C HIS A 200 -14.07 -0.41 -1.58
N LEU A 201 -13.43 -1.55 -1.29
CA LEU A 201 -12.57 -2.21 -2.27
C LEU A 201 -13.36 -2.70 -3.48
N ARG A 202 -14.59 -3.21 -3.29
CA ARG A 202 -15.48 -3.62 -4.37
C ARG A 202 -15.89 -2.44 -5.24
N GLU A 203 -16.30 -1.32 -4.65
CA GLU A 203 -16.65 -0.10 -5.39
C GLU A 203 -15.47 0.44 -6.17
N TYR A 204 -14.31 0.52 -5.52
CA TYR A 204 -13.06 0.91 -6.17
C TYR A 204 -12.73 0.01 -7.37
N ARG A 205 -12.86 -1.31 -7.21
CA ARG A 205 -12.62 -2.27 -8.29
C ARG A 205 -13.67 -2.20 -9.40
N ALA A 206 -14.92 -1.88 -9.08
CA ALA A 206 -15.99 -1.69 -10.05
C ALA A 206 -15.79 -0.42 -10.89
N GLY A 207 -15.27 0.65 -10.29
CA GLY A 207 -14.90 1.88 -10.98
C GLY A 207 -13.63 1.77 -11.83
N ARG A 208 -12.88 0.66 -11.73
CA ARG A 208 -11.65 0.48 -12.51
C ARG A 208 -11.96 0.09 -13.95
N PRO A 209 -11.23 0.67 -14.92
CA PRO A 209 -11.34 0.23 -16.30
C PRO A 209 -10.90 -1.25 -16.44
N PRO A 210 -11.34 -1.94 -17.50
CA PRO A 210 -10.95 -3.32 -17.82
C PRO A 210 -9.43 -3.53 -17.76
N SER A 211 -8.98 -4.75 -17.46
CA SER A 211 -7.56 -5.07 -17.25
C SER A 211 -6.61 -4.58 -18.35
N ALA A 212 -7.05 -4.65 -19.62
CA ALA A 212 -6.30 -4.14 -20.77
C ALA A 212 -6.02 -2.62 -20.73
N LEU A 213 -6.82 -1.87 -19.99
CA LEU A 213 -6.73 -0.42 -19.80
C LEU A 213 -6.19 -0.05 -18.40
N ARG A 214 -5.79 -1.03 -17.57
CA ARG A 214 -5.23 -0.81 -16.22
C ARG A 214 -3.73 -0.49 -16.19
N TRP A 215 -3.05 -0.45 -17.34
CA TRP A 215 -1.62 -0.12 -17.54
C TRP A 215 -1.18 1.29 -17.09
N SER A 216 -2.06 1.94 -16.36
CA SER A 216 -2.20 3.37 -16.29
C SER A 216 -2.27 3.83 -14.84
N VAL A 217 -2.41 2.88 -13.90
CA VAL A 217 -2.09 3.07 -12.49
C VAL A 217 -0.58 2.83 -12.38
N PRO A 218 0.25 3.88 -12.18
CA PRO A 218 1.66 3.67 -11.93
C PRO A 218 1.78 2.81 -10.68
N ARG A 219 2.49 1.69 -10.80
CA ARG A 219 3.21 1.12 -9.66
C ARG A 219 4.36 2.10 -9.44
N LYS A 220 4.17 3.07 -8.56
CA LYS A 220 5.32 3.70 -7.91
C LYS A 220 5.68 2.80 -6.76
#